data_AF-A0A529QEQ7-F1
#
_entry.id   AF-A0A529QEQ7-F1
#
_cell.length_a   1.000
_cell.length_b   1.000
_cell.length_c   1.000
_cell.angle_alpha   90.00
_cell.angle_beta   90.00
_cell.angle_gamma   90.00
#
_symmetry.space_group_name_H-M   'P 1'
#
loop_
_entity.id
_entity.type
_entity.pdbx_description
1 polymer ?
#
loop_
_entity_poly.entity_id
_entity_poly.type
_entity_poly.pdbx_seq_one_letter_code
_entity_poly.pdbx_strand_id
1 'polypeptide(L)'
;AQKYHMRWFEKHLPKDGSVRIHRFDQTLVGLSIAGPKSRDLLQKLVDVDVSTKAFRFMDFREMAVGGAPCMVNRITYTGDLGYEIWMAPAYQRLVYKAIKEAGEEFGLVDFGMRALLSMRLEKNFPTWFRELRPIYGPFEGSMDRFIKLEKNAFIGREASAKEHAKGPKLRRVSFIVDAVDADVMGDEPIWAKVSKD
;
A
#
# COMPACT_ATOMS: atom_id res chain seq x y z
N ALA A 1 3.92 11.98 5.82
CA ALA A 1 3.14 10.90 6.46
C ALA A 1 3.57 10.66 7.92
N GLN A 2 4.83 10.28 8.19
CA GLN A 2 5.33 9.90 9.53
C GLN A 2 4.95 10.90 10.65
N LYS A 3 5.34 12.18 10.54
CA LYS A 3 5.00 13.20 11.56
C LYS A 3 3.49 13.37 11.79
N TYR A 4 2.71 13.39 10.72
CA TYR A 4 1.26 13.62 10.79
C TYR A 4 0.53 12.48 11.52
N HIS A 5 0.81 11.23 11.13
CA HIS A 5 0.17 10.06 11.76
C HIS A 5 0.71 9.79 13.17
N MET A 6 1.99 10.06 13.42
CA MET A 6 2.58 9.89 14.76
C MET A 6 1.93 10.80 15.79
N ARG A 7 1.72 12.07 15.45
CA ARG A 7 0.97 13.00 16.33
C ARG A 7 -0.42 12.47 16.67
N TRP A 8 -1.09 11.80 15.71
CA TRP A 8 -2.38 11.18 15.96
C TRP A 8 -2.26 9.99 16.91
N PHE A 9 -1.29 9.09 16.70
CA PHE A 9 -1.09 7.94 17.57
C PHE A 9 -0.68 8.35 19.00
N GLU A 10 0.25 9.30 19.14
CA GLU A 10 0.69 9.82 20.43
C GLU A 10 -0.47 10.46 21.21
N LYS A 11 -1.36 11.20 20.52
CA LYS A 11 -2.56 11.79 21.13
C LYS A 11 -3.53 10.73 21.70
N HIS A 12 -3.61 9.57 21.07
CA HIS A 12 -4.56 8.51 21.44
C HIS A 12 -3.90 7.35 22.19
N LEU A 13 -2.62 7.47 22.54
CA LEU A 13 -1.91 6.46 23.29
C LEU A 13 -2.50 6.34 24.72
N PRO A 14 -2.77 5.11 25.21
CA PRO A 14 -3.14 4.91 26.60
C PRO A 14 -2.08 5.48 27.55
N LYS A 15 -2.52 6.18 28.59
CA LYS A 15 -1.63 6.81 29.58
C LYS A 15 -1.09 5.82 30.63
N ASP A 16 -1.64 4.61 30.67
CA ASP A 16 -1.28 3.55 31.62
C ASP A 16 0.01 2.79 31.24
N GLY A 17 0.63 3.14 30.10
CA GLY A 17 1.86 2.50 29.63
C GLY A 17 1.67 1.10 29.06
N SER A 18 0.43 0.64 28.86
CA SER A 18 0.10 -0.67 28.27
C SER A 18 0.57 -0.81 26.82
N VAL A 19 0.73 0.31 26.11
CA VAL A 19 1.17 0.36 24.72
C VAL A 19 2.36 1.30 24.59
N ARG A 20 3.37 0.87 23.82
CA ARG A 20 4.53 1.69 23.44
C ARG A 20 4.58 1.79 21.92
N ILE A 21 4.95 2.97 21.41
CA ILE A 21 5.12 3.19 19.97
C ILE A 21 6.61 3.40 19.71
N HIS A 22 7.14 2.63 18.75
CA HIS A 22 8.48 2.82 18.23
C HIS A 22 8.41 3.27 16.78
N ARG A 23 9.18 4.31 16.44
CA ARG A 23 9.32 4.81 15.08
C ARG A 23 10.61 4.28 14.48
N PHE A 24 10.49 3.51 13.41
CA PHE A 24 11.65 3.05 12.67
C PHE A 24 12.31 4.18 11.87
N ASP A 25 11.55 5.19 11.39
CA ASP A 25 12.09 6.33 10.64
C ASP A 25 13.12 5.90 9.56
N GLN A 26 14.41 6.26 9.70
CA GLN A 26 15.47 5.89 8.76
C GLN A 26 16.20 4.59 9.13
N THR A 27 15.80 3.88 10.19
CA THR A 27 16.43 2.62 10.63
C THR A 27 15.83 1.38 9.95
N LEU A 28 14.77 1.55 9.16
CA LEU A 28 14.17 0.51 8.35
C LEU A 28 13.89 1.05 6.94
N VAL A 29 14.42 0.37 5.93
CA VAL A 29 14.30 0.75 4.52
C VAL A 29 13.79 -0.43 3.70
N GLY A 30 13.14 -0.15 2.58
CA GLY A 30 12.44 -1.14 1.77
C GLY A 30 12.88 -1.15 0.32
N LEU A 31 12.92 -2.35 -0.27
CA LEU A 31 12.92 -2.58 -1.71
C LEU A 31 11.65 -3.35 -2.06
N SER A 32 11.14 -3.16 -3.27
CA SER A 32 10.00 -3.93 -3.77
C SER A 32 10.36 -4.58 -5.10
N ILE A 33 9.98 -5.85 -5.23
CA ILE A 33 9.99 -6.58 -6.49
C ILE A 33 8.55 -6.91 -6.87
N ALA A 34 8.17 -6.61 -8.09
CA ALA A 34 6.81 -6.82 -8.59
C ALA A 34 6.84 -7.31 -10.03
N GLY A 35 5.82 -8.08 -10.40
CA GLY A 35 5.67 -8.71 -11.71
C GLY A 35 5.59 -10.24 -11.62
N PRO A 36 5.23 -10.91 -12.73
CA PRO A 36 4.96 -12.34 -12.75
C PRO A 36 6.15 -13.23 -12.35
N LYS A 37 7.38 -12.71 -12.52
CA LYS A 37 8.64 -13.40 -12.19
C LYS A 37 9.21 -13.06 -10.80
N SER A 38 8.52 -12.20 -10.02
CA SER A 38 9.01 -11.77 -8.70
C SER A 38 9.19 -12.92 -7.70
N ARG A 39 8.37 -13.96 -7.78
CA ARG A 39 8.53 -15.17 -6.93
C ARG A 39 9.77 -15.96 -7.32
N ASP A 40 9.94 -16.22 -8.61
CA ASP A 40 11.09 -16.97 -9.14
C ASP A 40 12.39 -16.25 -8.76
N LEU A 41 12.41 -14.92 -8.89
CA LEU A 41 13.50 -14.06 -8.43
C LEU A 41 13.72 -14.16 -6.91
N LEU A 42 12.68 -14.01 -6.09
CA LEU A 42 12.82 -14.10 -4.63
C LEU A 42 13.38 -15.45 -4.21
N GLN A 43 12.91 -16.55 -4.83
CA GLN A 43 13.33 -17.90 -4.50
C GLN A 43 14.83 -18.13 -4.71
N LYS A 44 15.49 -17.41 -5.64
CA LYS A 44 16.95 -17.48 -5.84
C LYS A 44 17.74 -16.76 -4.74
N LEU A 45 17.09 -15.90 -3.97
CA LEU A 45 17.72 -15.06 -2.95
C LEU A 45 17.52 -15.60 -1.53
N VAL A 46 16.74 -16.67 -1.37
CA VAL A 46 16.33 -17.20 -0.07
C VAL A 46 16.38 -18.73 -0.06
N ASP A 47 16.67 -19.31 1.10
CA ASP A 47 16.71 -20.77 1.28
C ASP A 47 15.36 -21.39 1.69
N VAL A 48 14.34 -20.55 1.88
CA VAL A 48 13.00 -20.97 2.33
C VAL A 48 12.02 -21.08 1.15
N ASP A 49 11.02 -21.95 1.28
CA ASP A 49 9.96 -22.08 0.28
C ASP A 49 9.07 -20.83 0.24
N VAL A 50 9.09 -20.12 -0.89
CA VAL A 50 8.24 -18.95 -1.18
C VAL A 50 7.15 -19.23 -2.23
N SER A 51 6.84 -20.52 -2.47
CA SER A 51 5.71 -20.96 -3.28
C SER A 51 4.40 -20.33 -2.79
N THR A 52 3.40 -20.22 -3.68
CA THR A 52 2.08 -19.64 -3.33
C THR A 52 1.43 -20.33 -2.13
N LYS A 53 1.65 -21.64 -1.97
CA LYS A 53 1.10 -22.43 -0.87
C LYS A 53 1.80 -22.12 0.45
N ALA A 54 3.13 -22.02 0.43
CA ALA A 54 3.90 -21.72 1.63
C ALA A 54 3.75 -20.25 2.03
N PHE A 55 3.94 -19.32 1.09
CA PHE A 55 3.95 -17.89 1.35
C PHE A 55 2.78 -17.21 0.65
N ARG A 56 1.62 -17.17 1.30
CA ARG A 56 0.33 -16.74 0.72
C ARG A 56 0.24 -15.21 0.64
N PHE A 57 -0.74 -14.71 -0.10
CA PHE A 57 -0.98 -13.26 -0.19
C PHE A 57 -1.22 -12.67 1.21
N MET A 58 -0.58 -11.54 1.51
CA MET A 58 -0.55 -10.87 2.82
C MET A 58 0.11 -11.65 3.97
N ASP A 59 0.80 -12.77 3.69
CA ASP A 59 1.67 -13.37 4.70
C ASP A 59 2.92 -12.48 4.90
N PHE A 60 3.48 -12.58 6.11
CA PHE A 60 4.72 -11.93 6.54
C PHE A 60 5.70 -12.98 7.07
N ARG A 61 6.99 -12.81 6.79
CA ARG A 61 8.06 -13.66 7.34
C ARG A 61 9.35 -12.86 7.53
N GLU A 62 10.07 -13.17 8.59
CA GLU A 62 11.48 -12.80 8.72
C GLU A 62 12.34 -13.90 8.08
N MET A 63 13.24 -13.52 7.17
CA MET A 63 14.12 -14.44 6.46
C MET A 63 15.37 -13.73 5.95
N ALA A 64 16.42 -14.50 5.66
CA ALA A 64 17.58 -13.97 4.96
C ALA A 64 17.27 -13.80 3.46
N VAL A 65 17.55 -12.62 2.90
CA VAL A 65 17.45 -12.34 1.46
C VAL A 65 18.81 -11.87 0.97
N GLY A 66 19.42 -12.60 0.04
CA GLY A 66 20.78 -12.31 -0.42
C GLY A 66 21.81 -12.27 0.73
N GLY A 67 21.60 -13.11 1.76
CA GLY A 67 22.45 -13.18 2.95
C GLY A 67 22.18 -12.11 4.02
N ALA A 68 21.24 -11.18 3.82
CA ALA A 68 20.91 -10.14 4.81
C ALA A 68 19.61 -10.45 5.57
N PRO A 69 19.53 -10.15 6.89
CA PRO A 69 18.29 -10.31 7.65
C PRO A 69 17.23 -9.32 7.16
N CYS A 70 16.10 -9.85 6.70
CA CYS A 70 15.01 -9.06 6.13
C CYS A 70 13.65 -9.46 6.70
N MET A 71 12.73 -8.49 6.66
CA MET A 71 11.30 -8.60 6.92
C MET A 71 10.58 -8.58 5.57
N VAL A 72 9.98 -9.69 5.17
CA VAL A 72 9.40 -9.84 3.83
C VAL A 72 7.87 -9.97 3.92
N ASN A 73 7.16 -9.17 3.13
CA ASN A 73 5.71 -9.23 2.98
C ASN A 73 5.35 -9.61 1.55
N ARG A 74 4.40 -10.54 1.36
CA ARG A 74 3.82 -10.80 0.04
C ARG A 74 2.65 -9.85 -0.24
N ILE A 75 3.00 -8.61 -0.58
CA ILE A 75 2.07 -7.55 -0.95
C ILE A 75 2.77 -6.56 -1.90
N THR A 76 2.02 -5.88 -2.75
CA THR A 76 2.52 -4.80 -3.60
C THR A 76 1.47 -3.71 -3.76
N TYR A 77 1.93 -2.49 -4.05
CA TYR A 77 1.03 -1.42 -4.46
C TYR A 77 0.83 -1.35 -5.99
N THR A 78 1.59 -2.13 -6.77
CA THR A 78 1.33 -2.31 -8.21
C THR A 78 0.10 -3.18 -8.46
N GLY A 79 -0.26 -4.03 -7.49
CA GLY A 79 -1.32 -5.03 -7.55
C GLY A 79 -1.01 -6.26 -8.40
N ASP A 80 0.23 -6.38 -8.88
CA ASP A 80 0.76 -7.62 -9.42
C ASP A 80 1.39 -8.47 -8.32
N LEU A 81 1.72 -9.73 -8.65
CA LEU A 81 2.53 -10.57 -7.78
C LEU A 81 3.82 -9.83 -7.40
N GLY A 82 4.16 -9.83 -6.11
CA GLY A 82 5.41 -9.28 -5.65
C GLY A 82 5.52 -9.24 -4.15
N TYR A 83 6.61 -8.63 -3.70
CA TYR A 83 7.06 -8.65 -2.33
C TYR A 83 7.64 -7.29 -1.95
N GLU A 84 7.38 -6.89 -0.71
CA GLU A 84 8.12 -5.83 -0.04
C GLU A 84 9.17 -6.47 0.86
N ILE A 85 10.40 -6.03 0.72
CA ILE A 85 11.56 -6.55 1.44
C ILE A 85 12.08 -5.40 2.27
N TRP A 86 12.00 -5.51 3.60
CA TRP A 86 12.39 -4.48 4.55
C TRP A 86 13.65 -4.91 5.31
N MET A 87 14.61 -4.00 5.50
CA MET A 87 15.91 -4.30 6.09
C MET A 87 16.50 -3.09 6.82
N ALA A 88 17.54 -3.32 7.62
CA ALA A 88 18.35 -2.22 8.14
C ALA A 88 19.12 -1.53 6.98
N PRO A 89 19.35 -0.20 7.03
CA PRO A 89 20.00 0.56 5.96
C PRO A 89 21.36 0.01 5.50
N ALA A 90 22.14 -0.54 6.44
CA ALA A 90 23.45 -1.12 6.16
C ALA A 90 23.39 -2.26 5.13
N TYR A 91 22.26 -2.95 5.00
CA TYR A 91 22.08 -4.08 4.08
C TYR A 91 21.47 -3.70 2.74
N GLN A 92 20.87 -2.51 2.59
CA GLN A 92 20.08 -2.17 1.40
C GLN A 92 20.86 -2.31 0.09
N ARG A 93 22.12 -1.87 0.08
CA ARG A 93 22.99 -1.98 -1.11
C ARG A 93 23.33 -3.43 -1.44
N LEU A 94 23.54 -4.27 -0.42
CA LEU A 94 23.81 -5.70 -0.61
C LEU A 94 22.59 -6.39 -1.25
N VAL A 95 21.42 -6.21 -0.65
CA VAL A 95 20.16 -6.81 -1.10
C VAL A 95 19.80 -6.32 -2.51
N TYR A 96 19.91 -5.00 -2.77
CA TYR A 96 19.66 -4.44 -4.09
C TYR A 96 20.55 -5.07 -5.17
N LYS A 97 21.86 -5.19 -4.92
CA LYS A 97 22.78 -5.82 -5.87
C LYS A 97 22.44 -7.29 -6.12
N ALA A 98 22.15 -8.06 -5.06
CA ALA A 98 21.75 -9.45 -5.19
C ALA A 98 20.47 -9.60 -6.02
N ILE A 99 19.48 -8.72 -5.81
CA ILE A 99 18.26 -8.66 -6.62
C ILE A 99 18.58 -8.35 -8.09
N LYS A 100 19.46 -7.38 -8.37
CA LYS A 100 19.83 -7.03 -9.74
C LYS A 100 20.51 -8.19 -10.45
N GLU A 101 21.49 -8.81 -9.81
CA GLU A 101 22.27 -9.94 -10.36
C GLU A 101 21.39 -11.16 -10.63
N ALA A 102 20.61 -11.62 -9.64
CA ALA A 102 19.67 -12.73 -9.83
C ALA A 102 18.54 -12.38 -10.81
N GLY A 103 18.24 -11.09 -10.97
CA GLY A 103 17.18 -10.54 -11.80
C GLY A 103 17.50 -10.48 -13.30
N GLU A 104 18.77 -10.57 -13.69
CA GLU A 104 19.19 -10.40 -15.08
C GLU A 104 18.52 -11.43 -16.02
N GLU A 105 18.44 -12.69 -15.61
CA GLU A 105 17.79 -13.75 -16.40
C GLU A 105 16.27 -13.55 -16.58
N PHE A 106 15.64 -12.72 -15.74
CA PHE A 106 14.22 -12.39 -15.80
C PHE A 106 13.94 -11.06 -16.51
N GLY A 107 14.97 -10.39 -17.03
CA GLY A 107 14.84 -9.06 -17.63
C GLY A 107 14.43 -7.99 -16.62
N LEU A 108 14.92 -8.08 -15.38
CA LEU A 108 14.57 -7.14 -14.31
C LEU A 108 14.93 -5.70 -14.69
N VAL A 109 13.95 -4.81 -14.58
CA VAL A 109 14.12 -3.36 -14.77
C VAL A 109 13.72 -2.60 -13.51
N ASP A 110 14.34 -1.43 -13.32
CA ASP A 110 13.96 -0.53 -12.25
C ASP A 110 12.76 0.31 -12.68
N PHE A 111 11.82 0.54 -11.77
CA PHE A 111 10.70 1.44 -11.99
C PHE A 111 10.58 2.46 -10.86
N GLY A 112 10.18 3.67 -11.22
CA GLY A 112 10.00 4.77 -10.28
C GLY A 112 8.55 5.01 -9.89
N MET A 113 8.34 6.08 -9.12
CA MET A 113 7.03 6.47 -8.61
C MET A 113 5.99 6.71 -9.71
N ARG A 114 6.37 7.24 -10.89
CA ARG A 114 5.41 7.49 -11.98
C ARG A 114 4.77 6.20 -12.50
N ALA A 115 5.58 5.16 -12.75
CA ALA A 115 5.09 3.85 -13.15
C ALA A 115 4.23 3.22 -12.04
N LEU A 116 4.65 3.34 -10.77
CA LEU A 116 3.88 2.84 -9.63
C LEU A 116 2.50 3.50 -9.52
N LEU A 117 2.43 4.82 -9.66
CA LEU A 117 1.18 5.59 -9.58
C LEU A 117 0.24 5.30 -10.75
N SER A 118 0.77 4.88 -11.90
CA SER A 118 -0.03 4.37 -13.02
C SER A 118 -0.60 2.99 -12.71
N MET A 119 0.25 2.00 -12.38
CA MET A 119 -0.17 0.63 -12.09
C MET A 119 -1.20 0.55 -10.94
N ARG A 120 -0.97 1.29 -9.85
CA ARG A 120 -1.93 1.31 -8.72
C ARG A 120 -3.31 1.84 -9.14
N LEU A 121 -3.35 2.76 -10.09
CA LEU A 121 -4.59 3.39 -10.57
C LEU A 121 -5.41 2.39 -11.39
N GLU A 122 -4.76 1.57 -12.23
CA GLU A 122 -5.40 0.48 -12.96
C GLU A 122 -6.07 -0.55 -12.03
N LYS A 123 -5.51 -0.74 -10.82
CA LYS A 123 -6.09 -1.60 -9.77
C LYS A 123 -7.11 -0.88 -8.88
N ASN A 124 -7.38 0.40 -9.16
CA ASN A 124 -8.22 1.30 -8.39
C ASN A 124 -7.83 1.41 -6.90
N PHE A 125 -6.54 1.30 -6.60
CA PHE A 125 -6.03 1.46 -5.25
C PHE A 125 -5.98 2.95 -4.87
N PRO A 126 -6.76 3.39 -3.88
CA PRO A 126 -6.72 4.78 -3.44
C PRO A 126 -5.43 5.06 -2.67
N THR A 127 -5.00 6.32 -2.66
CA THR A 127 -3.91 6.80 -1.81
C THR A 127 -4.34 7.94 -0.90
N TRP A 128 -3.74 8.00 0.28
CA TRP A 128 -3.95 9.08 1.24
C TRP A 128 -3.40 10.39 0.67
N PHE A 129 -4.10 11.49 0.92
CA PHE A 129 -3.89 12.82 0.32
C PHE A 129 -4.23 12.95 -1.18
N ARG A 130 -4.79 11.91 -1.83
CA ARG A 130 -5.41 12.04 -3.16
C ARG A 130 -6.88 11.67 -3.07
N GLU A 131 -7.21 10.39 -3.25
CA GLU A 131 -8.58 9.89 -3.18
C GLU A 131 -9.10 9.82 -1.74
N LEU A 132 -8.21 9.67 -0.75
CA LEU A 132 -8.58 9.64 0.66
C LEU A 132 -8.05 10.88 1.39
N ARG A 133 -8.96 11.57 2.07
CA ARG A 133 -8.69 12.80 2.82
C ARG A 133 -9.57 12.80 4.08
N PRO A 134 -9.20 13.53 5.15
CA PRO A 134 -9.99 13.59 6.39
C PRO A 134 -11.34 14.33 6.26
N ILE A 135 -11.73 14.68 5.04
CA ILE A 135 -13.00 15.34 4.71
C ILE A 135 -14.03 14.36 4.13
N TYR A 136 -13.61 13.13 3.80
CA TYR A 136 -14.50 12.10 3.26
C TYR A 136 -14.79 11.03 4.30
N GLY A 137 -16.02 10.55 4.31
CA GLY A 137 -16.39 9.33 5.02
C GLY A 137 -15.74 8.10 4.38
N PRO A 138 -15.53 7.01 5.13
CA PRO A 138 -14.89 5.83 4.57
C PRO A 138 -15.76 5.11 3.52
N PHE A 139 -17.10 5.29 3.52
CA PHE A 139 -17.98 4.75 2.48
C PHE A 139 -18.03 5.66 1.23
N GLU A 140 -17.91 6.98 1.39
CA GLU A 140 -17.63 7.90 0.27
C GLU A 140 -16.34 7.52 -0.45
N GLY A 141 -15.30 7.16 0.31
CA GLY A 141 -14.02 6.65 -0.21
C GLY A 141 -14.10 5.27 -0.87
N SER A 142 -15.26 4.60 -0.83
CA SER A 142 -15.45 3.20 -1.27
C SER A 142 -14.49 2.22 -0.58
N MET A 143 -14.34 2.38 0.74
CA MET A 143 -13.46 1.56 1.59
C MET A 143 -14.24 0.50 2.39
N ASP A 144 -15.47 0.19 1.99
CA ASP A 144 -16.43 -0.72 2.63
C ASP A 144 -15.77 -2.02 3.09
N ARG A 145 -14.97 -2.63 2.19
CA ARG A 145 -14.25 -3.90 2.41
C ARG A 145 -13.31 -3.87 3.62
N PHE A 146 -12.80 -2.71 4.02
CA PHE A 146 -11.81 -2.55 5.09
C PHE A 146 -12.44 -2.13 6.43
N ILE A 147 -13.76 -1.92 6.48
CA ILE A 147 -14.47 -1.45 7.67
C ILE A 147 -15.28 -2.59 8.25
N LYS A 148 -15.02 -2.95 9.50
CA LYS A 148 -15.80 -3.95 10.22
C LYS A 148 -16.55 -3.30 11.38
N LEU A 149 -17.77 -2.81 11.11
CA LEU A 149 -18.61 -2.07 12.06
C LEU A 149 -18.94 -2.84 13.34
N GLU A 150 -18.96 -4.18 13.26
CA GLU A 150 -19.29 -5.07 14.38
C GLU A 150 -18.09 -5.64 15.13
N LYS A 151 -16.85 -5.24 14.78
CA LYS A 151 -15.67 -5.81 15.42
C LYS A 151 -15.51 -5.32 16.86
N ASN A 152 -15.50 -4.01 17.05
CA ASN A 152 -15.21 -3.36 18.33
C ASN A 152 -15.55 -1.86 18.25
N ALA A 153 -15.51 -1.17 19.40
CA ALA A 153 -15.47 0.28 19.43
C ALA A 153 -14.14 0.78 18.85
N PHE A 154 -14.19 1.56 17.78
CA PHE A 154 -13.05 2.23 17.18
C PHE A 154 -13.37 3.71 16.93
N ILE A 155 -12.33 4.55 16.83
CA ILE A 155 -12.50 5.99 16.61
C ILE A 155 -13.19 6.22 15.26
N GLY A 156 -14.33 6.90 15.28
CA GLY A 156 -15.16 7.15 14.09
C GLY A 156 -16.20 6.07 13.77
N ARG A 157 -16.37 5.04 14.63
CA ARG A 157 -17.33 3.94 14.39
C ARG A 157 -18.76 4.40 14.21
N GLU A 158 -19.27 5.27 15.08
CA GLU A 158 -20.65 5.74 15.00
C GLU A 158 -20.92 6.59 13.76
N ALA A 159 -19.98 7.46 13.39
CA ALA A 159 -20.07 8.26 12.17
C ALA A 159 -20.08 7.36 10.93
N SER A 160 -19.19 6.36 10.89
CA SER A 160 -19.13 5.37 9.83
C SER A 160 -20.43 4.55 9.74
N ALA A 161 -20.99 4.11 10.88
CA ALA A 161 -22.24 3.36 10.91
C ALA A 161 -23.44 4.19 10.40
N LYS A 162 -23.49 5.48 10.74
CA LYS A 162 -24.52 6.40 10.24
C LYS A 162 -24.40 6.61 8.72
N GLU A 163 -23.19 6.76 8.22
CA GLU A 163 -22.93 6.88 6.78
C GLU A 163 -23.32 5.59 6.03
N HIS A 164 -22.94 4.43 6.55
CA HIS A 164 -23.31 3.13 5.98
C HIS A 164 -24.83 2.95 5.90
N ALA A 165 -25.56 3.28 6.98
CA ALA A 165 -27.00 3.10 7.05
C ALA A 165 -27.79 4.05 6.14
N LYS A 166 -27.30 5.29 5.95
CA LYS A 166 -27.97 6.31 5.13
C LYS A 166 -27.53 6.30 3.67
N GLY A 167 -26.43 5.63 3.36
CA GLY A 167 -25.69 5.77 2.11
C GLY A 167 -24.76 6.99 2.13
N PRO A 168 -23.59 6.91 1.47
CA PRO A 168 -22.66 8.03 1.39
C PRO A 168 -23.23 9.12 0.46
N LYS A 169 -22.97 10.39 0.76
CA LYS A 169 -23.48 11.52 -0.04
C LYS A 169 -22.80 11.61 -1.41
N LEU A 170 -21.52 11.24 -1.44
CA LEU A 170 -20.70 11.13 -2.64
C LEU A 170 -20.15 9.71 -2.74
N ARG A 171 -19.64 9.34 -3.90
CA ARG A 171 -18.93 8.08 -4.05
C ARG A 171 -17.71 8.29 -4.94
N ARG A 172 -16.56 7.80 -4.48
CA ARG A 172 -15.36 7.68 -5.31
C ARG A 172 -15.66 6.77 -6.50
N VAL A 173 -15.45 7.29 -7.70
CA VAL A 173 -15.62 6.57 -8.97
C VAL A 173 -14.35 6.66 -9.81
N SER A 174 -14.25 5.83 -10.83
CA SER A 174 -13.15 5.83 -11.80
C SER A 174 -13.67 6.27 -13.15
N PHE A 175 -12.88 7.07 -13.87
CA PHE A 175 -13.20 7.54 -15.21
C PHE A 175 -12.15 7.04 -16.19
N ILE A 176 -12.60 6.76 -17.42
CA ILE A 176 -11.73 6.69 -18.59
C ILE A 176 -11.93 8.03 -19.30
N VAL A 177 -10.84 8.78 -19.47
CA VAL A 177 -10.88 10.07 -20.15
C VAL A 177 -10.43 9.84 -21.58
N ASP A 178 -11.31 10.11 -22.55
CA ASP A 178 -10.96 10.11 -23.96
C ASP A 178 -10.24 11.43 -24.28
N ALA A 179 -8.92 11.36 -24.39
CA ALA A 179 -8.04 12.48 -24.66
C ALA A 179 -6.93 12.06 -25.63
N VAL A 180 -6.52 12.98 -26.49
CA VAL A 180 -5.52 12.71 -27.54
C VAL A 180 -4.10 12.84 -27.01
N ASP A 181 -3.81 13.91 -26.27
CA ASP A 181 -2.46 14.33 -25.89
C ASP A 181 -2.37 14.88 -24.46
N ALA A 182 -3.35 14.55 -23.60
CA ALA A 182 -3.44 15.06 -22.24
C ALA A 182 -3.79 13.96 -21.21
N ASP A 183 -3.15 14.03 -20.05
CA ASP A 183 -3.43 13.21 -18.87
C ASP A 183 -3.98 14.08 -17.74
N VAL A 184 -4.88 13.51 -16.93
CA VAL A 184 -5.31 14.12 -15.67
C VAL A 184 -4.27 13.92 -14.58
N MET A 185 -4.01 14.96 -13.81
CA MET A 185 -3.00 15.00 -12.74
C MET A 185 -3.62 15.10 -11.34
N GLY A 186 -4.92 15.37 -11.26
CA GLY A 186 -5.73 15.48 -10.05
C GLY A 186 -6.19 16.92 -9.77
N ASP A 187 -7.36 17.02 -9.14
CA ASP A 187 -8.05 18.28 -8.79
C ASP A 187 -8.61 19.07 -9.99
N GLU A 188 -8.61 18.50 -11.21
CA GLU A 188 -9.34 19.06 -12.35
C GLU A 188 -10.87 19.03 -12.11
N PRO A 189 -11.61 20.09 -12.52
CA PRO A 189 -13.06 20.12 -12.36
C PRO A 189 -13.75 19.16 -13.32
N ILE A 190 -14.67 18.34 -12.80
CA ILE A 190 -15.55 17.51 -13.61
C ILE A 190 -16.85 18.28 -13.83
N TRP A 191 -17.10 18.68 -15.08
CA TRP A 191 -18.36 19.29 -15.48
C TRP A 191 -19.33 18.21 -15.95
N ALA A 192 -20.49 18.14 -15.29
CA ALA A 192 -21.56 17.24 -15.66
C ALA A 192 -22.91 17.98 -15.66
N LYS A 193 -23.70 17.79 -16.71
CA LYS A 193 -25.12 18.17 -16.69
C LYS A 193 -25.86 17.11 -15.89
N VAL A 194 -26.04 17.35 -14.60
CA VAL A 194 -26.85 16.49 -13.72
C VAL A 194 -28.27 17.05 -13.65
N SER A 195 -29.30 16.21 -13.82
CA SER A 195 -30.65 16.60 -13.45
C SER A 195 -30.68 16.82 -11.94
N LYS A 196 -31.15 17.98 -11.51
CA LYS A 196 -31.49 18.21 -10.11
C LYS A 196 -32.89 17.64 -9.91
N ASP A 197 -32.97 16.33 -9.74
CA ASP A 197 -34.15 15.74 -9.12
C ASP A 197 -34.19 16.15 -7.64
#